data_AF-A0A960B1D2-F1
#
_entry.id   AF-A0A960B1D2-F1
#
_cell.length_a   1.000
_cell.length_b   1.000
_cell.length_c   1.000
_cell.angle_alpha   90.00
_cell.angle_beta   90.00
_cell.angle_gamma   90.00
#
_symmetry.space_group_name_H-M   'P 1'
#
loop_
_entity.id
_entity.type
_entity.pdbx_description
1 polymer ?
#
loop_
_entity_poly.entity_id
_entity_poly.type
_entity_poly.pdbx_seq_one_letter_code
_entity_poly.pdbx_strand_id
1 'polypeptide(L)'
;ISLTATRAACASGSAPVLVVDRAAWVRANAESFATLLDPVAAKLTERRGPPSGMALAIGSRVTGAEVGLVLGFLAGKVLGQFDPFFDPAGRLLLVAPNIVHVERELGADPTDFRLWVCLHEETHRVQFTAVPWMREHLFDEVRALSESVEPAKLTEDVVNRLVDSLKGGGASLAEVMATPEQRAILDRVTGMMSLLEGHADVVMDGVGPSVIPSVAKIRAAFNRRRQGVGSLDKILRRLLGLEAKMAQYRDGAAFVRAVIDKAGMEQFNAVFAAADNLPDKAEIADPDRWMSRVLG
;
A
#
# COMPACT_ATOMS: atom_id res chain seq x y z
N ILE A 1 -13.54 14.70 13.40
CA ILE A 1 -13.59 13.38 12.73
C ILE A 1 -14.82 12.66 13.30
N SER A 2 -15.96 12.69 12.61
CA SER A 2 -17.16 11.99 13.07
C SER A 2 -17.37 10.78 12.17
N LEU A 3 -16.77 9.65 12.57
CA LEU A 3 -17.11 8.32 12.07
C LEU A 3 -18.45 7.91 12.71
N THR A 4 -19.54 8.63 12.37
CA THR A 4 -20.82 8.49 13.07
C THR A 4 -21.58 7.22 12.69
N ALA A 5 -21.17 6.50 11.64
CA ALA A 5 -21.80 5.25 11.22
C ALA A 5 -21.28 4.00 11.96
N THR A 6 -20.21 4.12 12.75
CA THR A 6 -19.73 2.99 13.56
C THR A 6 -19.28 3.49 14.93
N ARG A 7 -20.21 3.46 15.90
CA ARG A 7 -19.86 3.32 17.32
C ARG A 7 -19.27 1.92 17.57
N ALA A 8 -18.30 1.49 16.77
CA ALA A 8 -17.41 0.42 17.13
C ALA A 8 -16.38 1.05 18.05
N ALA A 9 -16.42 0.69 19.33
CA ALA A 9 -15.33 1.00 20.23
C ALA A 9 -14.03 0.48 19.58
N CYS A 10 -13.16 1.37 19.12
CA CYS A 10 -11.76 0.99 18.89
C CYS A 10 -11.31 0.40 20.21
N ALA A 11 -11.12 -0.92 20.27
CA ALA A 11 -10.47 -1.54 21.41
C ALA A 11 -9.09 -0.89 21.51
N SER A 12 -8.94 0.04 22.45
CA SER A 12 -7.68 0.71 22.73
C SER A 12 -6.66 -0.37 23.06
N GLY A 13 -5.63 -0.53 22.21
CA GLY A 13 -4.44 -1.33 22.54
C GLY A 13 -4.25 -2.68 21.85
N SER A 14 -4.93 -3.02 20.75
CA SER A 14 -4.70 -4.31 20.07
C SER A 14 -3.49 -4.34 19.13
N ALA A 15 -3.13 -3.21 18.50
CA ALA A 15 -2.01 -3.11 17.56
C ALA A 15 -0.84 -2.32 18.18
N PRO A 16 0.36 -2.92 18.38
CA PRO A 16 1.49 -2.22 18.98
C PRO A 16 2.02 -1.10 18.07
N VAL A 17 2.47 0.00 18.69
CA VAL A 17 3.18 1.09 18.02
C VAL A 17 4.67 0.93 18.28
N LEU A 18 5.46 0.82 17.22
CA LEU A 18 6.90 0.58 17.28
C LEU A 18 7.66 1.69 16.59
N VAL A 19 8.59 2.32 17.32
CA VAL A 19 9.59 3.21 16.75
C VAL A 19 10.79 2.38 16.32
N VAL A 20 11.09 2.37 15.03
CA VAL A 20 12.05 1.46 14.42
C VAL A 20 13.12 2.20 13.62
N ASP A 21 14.28 1.57 13.48
CA ASP A 21 15.25 1.94 12.45
C ASP A 21 14.90 1.27 11.10
N ARG A 22 15.70 1.56 10.07
CA ARG A 22 15.48 1.02 8.72
C ARG A 22 15.62 -0.51 8.68
N ALA A 23 16.57 -1.07 9.45
CA ALA A 23 16.83 -2.50 9.45
C ALA A 23 15.69 -3.28 10.15
N ALA A 24 15.15 -2.73 11.23
CA ALA A 24 13.97 -3.24 11.91
C ALA A 24 12.72 -3.15 11.01
N TRP A 25 12.55 -2.06 10.24
CA TRP A 25 11.48 -1.99 9.23
C TRP A 25 11.62 -3.05 8.13
N VAL A 26 12.84 -3.33 7.66
CA VAL A 26 13.09 -4.41 6.67
C VAL A 26 12.73 -5.77 7.26
N ARG A 27 13.18 -6.07 8.49
CA ARG A 27 12.84 -7.32 9.18
C ARG A 27 11.34 -7.48 9.36
N ALA A 28 10.67 -6.43 9.83
CA ALA A 28 9.22 -6.39 10.00
C ALA A 28 8.50 -6.75 8.69
N ASN A 29 8.84 -6.10 7.58
CA ASN A 29 8.19 -6.40 6.30
C ASN A 29 8.54 -7.80 5.78
N ALA A 30 9.77 -8.27 5.97
CA ALA A 30 10.16 -9.63 5.61
C ALA A 30 9.33 -10.69 6.37
N GLU A 31 9.02 -10.47 7.64
CA GLU A 31 8.09 -11.31 8.42
C GLU A 31 6.70 -11.31 7.80
N SER A 32 6.14 -10.15 7.48
CA SER A 32 4.80 -10.04 6.86
C SER A 32 4.75 -10.72 5.48
N PHE A 33 5.80 -10.58 4.67
CA PHE A 33 5.93 -11.31 3.40
C PHE A 33 6.00 -12.82 3.61
N ALA A 34 6.72 -13.30 4.62
CA ALA A 34 6.76 -14.73 4.95
C ALA A 34 5.35 -15.25 5.29
N THR A 35 4.62 -14.56 6.16
CA THR A 35 3.22 -14.90 6.52
C THR A 35 2.32 -15.00 5.29
N LEU A 36 2.50 -14.13 4.30
CA LEU A 36 1.71 -14.12 3.06
C LEU A 36 2.12 -15.24 2.09
N LEU A 37 3.40 -15.59 2.03
CA LEU A 37 3.94 -16.56 1.07
C LEU A 37 3.93 -18.00 1.60
N ASP A 38 3.89 -18.22 2.92
CA ASP A 38 3.86 -19.55 3.53
C ASP A 38 2.75 -20.46 2.98
N PRO A 39 1.48 -19.99 2.82
CA PRO A 39 0.43 -20.82 2.22
C PRO A 39 0.71 -21.21 0.76
N VAL A 40 1.38 -20.34 0.01
CA VAL A 40 1.73 -20.56 -1.39
C VAL A 40 2.85 -21.60 -1.49
N ALA A 41 3.87 -21.47 -0.64
CA ALA A 41 4.97 -22.42 -0.54
C ALA A 41 4.49 -23.82 -0.12
N ALA A 42 3.54 -23.90 0.81
CA ALA A 42 2.91 -25.15 1.23
C ALA A 42 2.18 -25.84 0.06
N LYS A 43 1.30 -25.13 -0.65
CA LYS A 43 0.57 -25.65 -1.82
C LYS A 43 1.51 -26.11 -2.95
N LEU A 44 2.59 -25.37 -3.19
CA LEU A 44 3.64 -25.72 -4.15
C LEU A 44 4.31 -27.06 -3.80
N THR A 45 4.66 -27.24 -2.52
CA THR A 45 5.29 -28.45 -2.00
C THR A 45 4.36 -29.65 -2.09
N GLU A 46 3.07 -29.48 -1.79
CA GLU A 46 2.06 -30.53 -1.96
C GLU A 46 1.91 -30.97 -3.42
N ARG A 47 1.91 -30.03 -4.38
CA ARG A 47 1.73 -30.32 -5.81
C ARG A 47 2.96 -30.92 -6.50
N ARG A 48 4.16 -30.51 -6.11
CA ARG A 48 5.42 -30.88 -6.81
C ARG A 48 6.33 -31.81 -6.00
N GLY A 49 5.97 -32.13 -4.76
CA GLY A 49 6.87 -32.78 -3.81
C GLY A 49 7.93 -31.82 -3.26
N PRO A 50 8.65 -32.22 -2.20
CA PRO A 50 9.72 -31.41 -1.64
C PRO A 50 10.81 -31.17 -2.69
N PRO A 51 11.21 -29.91 -2.96
CA PRO A 51 12.32 -29.63 -3.86
C PRO A 51 13.60 -30.31 -3.37
N SER A 52 14.50 -30.68 -4.28
CA SER A 52 15.81 -31.19 -3.87
C SER A 52 16.52 -30.14 -3.01
N GLY A 53 17.11 -30.54 -1.88
CA GLY A 53 17.61 -29.60 -0.86
C GLY A 53 18.61 -28.57 -1.41
N MET A 54 19.34 -28.91 -2.46
CA MET A 54 20.27 -28.01 -3.15
C MET A 54 19.55 -26.99 -4.05
N ALA A 55 18.51 -27.38 -4.79
CA ALA A 55 17.73 -26.45 -5.61
C ALA A 55 16.92 -25.47 -4.74
N LEU A 56 16.37 -25.96 -3.61
CA LEU A 56 15.66 -25.15 -2.63
C LEU A 56 16.60 -24.12 -1.98
N ALA A 57 17.81 -24.54 -1.58
CA ALA A 57 18.78 -23.67 -0.93
C ALA A 57 19.36 -22.59 -1.87
N ILE A 58 19.52 -22.88 -3.17
CA ILE A 58 20.00 -21.90 -4.16
C ILE A 58 18.87 -20.95 -4.56
N GLY A 59 17.68 -21.47 -4.87
CA GLY A 59 16.52 -20.67 -5.28
C GLY A 59 16.02 -19.72 -4.17
N SER A 60 15.96 -20.20 -2.93
CA SER A 60 15.56 -19.38 -1.77
C SER A 60 16.56 -18.25 -1.46
N ARG A 61 17.86 -18.49 -1.66
CA ARG A 61 18.90 -17.46 -1.45
C ARG A 61 18.84 -16.34 -2.49
N VAL A 62 18.64 -16.67 -3.76
CA VAL A 62 18.52 -15.67 -4.84
C VAL A 62 17.25 -14.84 -4.65
N THR A 63 16.12 -15.49 -4.43
CA THR A 63 14.83 -14.81 -4.19
C THR A 63 14.89 -13.92 -2.94
N GLY A 64 15.47 -14.42 -1.84
CA GLY A 64 15.62 -13.64 -0.61
C GLY A 64 16.54 -12.42 -0.76
N ALA A 65 17.59 -12.52 -1.58
CA ALA A 65 18.48 -11.39 -1.86
C ALA A 65 17.79 -10.29 -2.68
N GLU A 66 16.99 -10.66 -3.70
CA GLU A 66 16.22 -9.70 -4.50
C GLU A 66 15.16 -8.96 -3.66
N VAL A 67 14.37 -9.70 -2.87
CA VAL A 67 13.40 -9.12 -1.94
C VAL A 67 14.10 -8.23 -0.91
N GLY A 68 15.22 -8.69 -0.35
CA GLY A 68 16.02 -7.91 0.60
C GLY A 68 16.56 -6.59 0.01
N LEU A 69 16.96 -6.59 -1.26
CA LEU A 69 17.42 -5.38 -1.96
C LEU A 69 16.29 -4.38 -2.16
N VAL A 70 15.11 -4.85 -2.58
CA VAL A 70 13.91 -4.00 -2.73
C VAL A 70 13.50 -3.42 -1.39
N LEU A 71 13.40 -4.26 -0.35
CA LEU A 71 13.05 -3.81 1.01
C LEU A 71 14.08 -2.83 1.56
N GLY A 72 15.38 -3.10 1.42
CA GLY A 72 16.45 -2.22 1.89
C GLY A 72 16.39 -0.84 1.24
N PHE A 73 16.07 -0.78 -0.06
CA PHE A 73 15.88 0.49 -0.76
C PHE A 73 14.62 1.24 -0.29
N LEU A 74 13.48 0.54 -0.13
CA LEU A 74 12.22 1.13 0.34
C LEU A 74 12.34 1.65 1.77
N ALA A 75 13.12 0.98 2.62
CA ALA A 75 13.35 1.35 4.01
C ALA A 75 13.97 2.75 4.16
N GLY A 76 14.58 3.32 3.12
CA GLY A 76 15.07 4.71 3.13
C GLY A 76 14.01 5.77 2.83
N LYS A 77 12.80 5.38 2.41
CA LYS A 77 11.77 6.28 1.90
C LYS A 77 10.49 6.33 2.73
N VAL A 78 10.18 5.24 3.44
CA VAL A 78 8.97 5.11 4.25
C VAL A 78 9.12 5.87 5.56
N LEU A 79 8.16 6.72 5.92
CA LEU A 79 8.16 7.46 7.19
C LEU A 79 7.46 6.68 8.30
N GLY A 80 6.30 6.12 7.98
CA GLY A 80 5.54 5.23 8.82
C GLY A 80 4.78 4.21 7.96
N GLN A 81 4.25 3.19 8.61
CA GLN A 81 3.42 2.17 7.98
C GLN A 81 2.52 1.54 9.02
N PHE A 82 1.23 1.43 8.72
CA PHE A 82 0.39 0.43 9.35
C PHE A 82 0.51 -0.90 8.60
N ASP A 83 0.98 -1.94 9.29
CA ASP A 83 1.14 -3.30 8.78
C ASP A 83 -0.06 -4.13 9.24
N PRO A 84 -1.08 -4.35 8.38
CA PRO A 84 -2.27 -5.09 8.74
C PRO A 84 -2.03 -6.60 8.82
N PHE A 85 -0.86 -7.10 8.41
CA PHE A 85 -0.56 -8.54 8.36
C PHE A 85 0.04 -9.08 9.65
N PHE A 86 0.45 -8.21 10.57
CA PHE A 86 0.97 -8.61 11.88
C PHE A 86 -0.17 -9.06 12.81
N ASP A 87 -0.01 -10.16 13.53
CA ASP A 87 -1.07 -10.67 14.42
C ASP A 87 -1.08 -9.98 15.79
N PRO A 88 -2.25 -9.90 16.46
CA PRO A 88 -3.58 -10.30 15.98
C PRO A 88 -4.33 -9.20 15.20
N ALA A 89 -3.88 -7.94 15.29
CA ALA A 89 -4.65 -6.77 14.83
C ALA A 89 -3.83 -5.76 14.02
N GLY A 90 -2.66 -6.17 13.52
CA GLY A 90 -1.68 -5.32 12.86
C GLY A 90 -0.69 -4.68 13.83
N ARG A 91 0.23 -3.88 13.28
CA ARG A 91 1.17 -3.03 14.04
C ARG A 91 1.42 -1.72 13.31
N LEU A 92 1.71 -0.66 14.05
CA LEU A 92 2.12 0.63 13.49
C LEU A 92 3.64 0.77 13.63
N LEU A 93 4.33 1.02 12.52
CA LEU A 93 5.76 1.22 12.46
C LEU A 93 6.08 2.68 12.16
N LEU A 94 6.95 3.32 12.95
CA LEU A 94 7.47 4.67 12.71
C LEU A 94 8.97 4.60 12.46
N VAL A 95 9.42 4.94 11.25
CA VAL A 95 10.83 4.85 10.86
C VAL A 95 11.57 6.14 11.26
N ALA A 96 11.95 6.21 12.53
CA ALA A 96 12.50 7.42 13.15
C ALA A 96 13.65 8.09 12.36
N PRO A 97 14.64 7.35 11.81
CA PRO A 97 15.71 7.97 11.03
C PRO A 97 15.20 8.72 9.79
N ASN A 98 14.14 8.23 9.16
CA ASN A 98 13.56 8.88 7.98
C ASN A 98 12.69 10.07 8.37
N ILE A 99 11.92 9.94 9.45
CA ILE A 99 11.12 11.04 9.99
C ILE A 99 12.02 12.23 10.33
N VAL A 100 13.11 12.01 11.09
CA VAL A 100 14.06 13.07 11.45
C VAL A 100 14.77 13.63 10.21
N HIS A 101 15.12 12.79 9.24
CA HIS A 101 15.75 13.24 8.01
C HIS A 101 14.84 14.18 7.20
N VAL A 102 13.59 13.78 6.96
CA VAL A 102 12.62 14.57 6.19
C VAL A 102 12.17 15.80 6.95
N GLU A 103 11.96 15.71 8.26
CA GLU A 103 11.70 16.87 9.13
C GLU A 103 12.73 17.99 8.89
N ARG A 104 14.02 17.63 8.95
CA ARG A 104 15.13 18.56 8.75
C ARG A 104 15.22 19.07 7.32
N GLU A 105 15.02 18.20 6.32
CA GLU A 105 14.97 18.58 4.91
C GLU A 105 13.90 19.64 4.64
N LEU A 106 12.74 19.52 5.30
CA LEU A 106 11.60 20.43 5.13
C LEU A 106 11.70 21.70 6.02
N GLY A 107 12.62 21.74 6.98
CA GLY A 107 12.65 22.79 8.01
C GLY A 107 11.33 22.90 8.78
N ALA A 108 10.71 21.75 9.04
CA ALA A 108 9.45 21.64 9.77
C ALA A 108 9.70 21.75 11.28
N ASP A 109 8.67 22.15 12.04
CA ASP A 109 8.75 22.03 13.49
C ASP A 109 8.81 20.53 13.89
N PRO A 110 9.75 20.12 14.76
CA PRO A 110 9.94 18.71 15.07
C PRO A 110 8.73 18.04 15.72
N THR A 111 8.01 18.75 16.60
CA THR A 111 6.87 18.20 17.33
C THR A 111 5.67 18.07 16.38
N ASP A 112 5.39 19.14 15.65
CA ASP A 112 4.28 19.19 14.70
C ASP A 112 4.46 18.17 13.58
N PHE A 113 5.67 18.02 13.03
CA PHE A 113 5.92 17.07 11.96
C PHE A 113 5.76 15.63 12.41
N ARG A 114 6.27 15.26 13.60
CA ARG A 114 6.11 13.92 14.16
C ARG A 114 4.65 13.62 14.44
N LEU A 115 3.91 14.57 15.03
CA LEU A 115 2.47 14.42 15.26
C LEU A 115 1.71 14.29 13.94
N TRP A 116 2.07 15.06 12.92
CA TRP A 116 1.48 14.97 11.58
C TRP A 116 1.68 13.58 10.96
N VAL A 117 2.89 13.01 11.06
CA VAL A 117 3.14 11.63 10.63
C VAL A 117 2.34 10.63 11.46
N CYS A 118 2.32 10.76 12.79
CA CYS A 118 1.55 9.85 13.65
C CYS A 118 0.05 9.88 13.33
N LEU A 119 -0.55 11.05 13.11
CA LEU A 119 -1.97 11.14 12.75
C LEU A 119 -2.28 10.50 11.39
N HIS A 120 -1.36 10.62 10.43
CA HIS A 120 -1.47 9.94 9.14
C HIS A 120 -1.51 8.41 9.33
N GLU A 121 -0.53 7.85 10.04
CA GLU A 121 -0.45 6.40 10.28
C GLU A 121 -1.60 5.88 11.15
N GLU A 122 -2.03 6.66 12.15
CA GLU A 122 -3.17 6.34 13.00
C GLU A 122 -4.48 6.29 12.20
N THR A 123 -4.60 7.08 11.13
CA THR A 123 -5.76 7.01 10.23
C THR A 123 -5.85 5.65 9.56
N HIS A 124 -4.73 5.10 9.08
CA HIS A 124 -4.69 3.74 8.53
C HIS A 124 -4.97 2.67 9.57
N ARG A 125 -4.41 2.81 10.79
CA ARG A 125 -4.74 1.91 11.90
C ARG A 125 -6.25 1.89 12.15
N VAL A 126 -6.90 3.05 12.21
CA VAL A 126 -8.35 3.15 12.40
C VAL A 126 -9.10 2.51 11.22
N GLN A 127 -8.71 2.79 9.97
CA GLN A 127 -9.34 2.17 8.80
C GLN A 127 -9.35 0.63 8.87
N PHE A 128 -8.22 0.01 9.22
CA PHE A 128 -8.12 -1.45 9.29
C PHE A 128 -8.68 -2.07 10.58
N THR A 129 -8.74 -1.31 11.69
CA THR A 129 -9.24 -1.85 12.97
C THR A 129 -10.70 -1.53 13.25
N ALA A 130 -11.27 -0.50 12.62
CA ALA A 130 -12.68 -0.13 12.75
C ALA A 130 -13.58 -0.77 11.67
N VAL A 131 -12.99 -1.26 10.57
CA VAL A 131 -13.70 -1.95 9.49
C VAL A 131 -13.35 -3.45 9.53
N PRO A 132 -14.20 -4.31 10.13
CA PRO A 132 -13.81 -5.69 10.47
C PRO A 132 -13.40 -6.56 9.28
N TRP A 133 -14.01 -6.34 8.11
CA TRP A 133 -13.76 -7.12 6.90
C TRP A 133 -12.49 -6.68 6.15
N MET A 134 -11.97 -5.48 6.42
CA MET A 134 -10.94 -4.83 5.59
C MET A 134 -9.63 -5.61 5.56
N ARG A 135 -9.19 -6.10 6.72
CA ARG A 135 -7.95 -6.88 6.83
C ARG A 135 -8.10 -8.19 6.07
N GLU A 136 -9.14 -8.97 6.35
CA GLU A 136 -9.38 -10.27 5.72
C GLU A 136 -9.50 -10.15 4.19
N HIS A 137 -10.23 -9.16 3.70
CA HIS A 137 -10.36 -8.89 2.27
C HIS A 137 -8.99 -8.64 1.60
N LEU A 138 -8.12 -7.81 2.21
CA LEU A 138 -6.77 -7.59 1.67
C LEU A 138 -5.93 -8.87 1.65
N PHE A 139 -6.04 -9.71 2.68
CA PHE A 139 -5.39 -11.02 2.71
C PHE A 139 -5.87 -11.93 1.58
N ASP A 140 -7.18 -11.95 1.31
CA ASP A 140 -7.77 -12.76 0.25
C ASP A 140 -7.35 -12.31 -1.14
N GLU A 141 -7.26 -10.99 -1.38
CA GLU A 141 -6.75 -10.46 -2.66
C GLU A 141 -5.28 -10.83 -2.90
N VAL A 142 -4.43 -10.72 -1.87
CA VAL A 142 -3.01 -11.13 -1.96
C VAL A 142 -2.88 -12.63 -2.19
N ARG A 143 -3.73 -13.43 -1.52
CA ARG A 143 -3.78 -14.89 -1.71
C ARG A 143 -4.21 -15.22 -3.14
N ALA A 144 -5.28 -14.61 -3.65
CA ALA A 144 -5.76 -14.81 -5.01
C ALA A 144 -4.68 -14.47 -6.03
N LEU A 145 -3.96 -13.35 -5.83
CA LEU A 145 -2.84 -12.97 -6.70
C LEU A 145 -1.76 -14.05 -6.69
N SER A 146 -1.40 -14.57 -5.53
CA SER A 146 -0.36 -15.60 -5.41
C SER A 146 -0.78 -16.95 -6.00
N GLU A 147 -2.04 -17.34 -5.86
CA GLU A 147 -2.59 -18.59 -6.42
C GLU A 147 -2.68 -18.56 -7.95
N SER A 148 -2.88 -17.37 -8.53
CA SER A 148 -2.90 -17.18 -9.98
C SER A 148 -1.53 -17.34 -10.65
N VAL A 149 -0.42 -17.28 -9.88
CA VAL A 149 0.94 -17.43 -10.42
C VAL A 149 1.21 -18.91 -10.68
N GLU A 150 1.02 -19.35 -11.93
CA GLU A 150 1.39 -20.71 -12.34
C GLU A 150 2.94 -20.85 -12.38
N PRO A 151 3.54 -21.73 -11.57
CA PRO A 151 5.00 -21.88 -11.52
C PRO A 151 5.57 -22.67 -12.71
N ALA A 152 4.76 -22.95 -13.73
CA ALA A 152 5.11 -23.78 -14.90
C ALA A 152 5.34 -22.97 -16.18
N LYS A 153 5.08 -21.65 -16.16
CA LYS A 153 5.19 -20.78 -17.36
C LYS A 153 6.41 -19.85 -17.37
N LEU A 154 7.42 -20.11 -16.54
CA LEU A 154 8.76 -19.54 -16.73
C LEU A 154 9.49 -20.36 -17.83
N THR A 155 8.98 -20.29 -19.06
CA THR A 155 9.62 -20.90 -20.23
C THR A 155 10.78 -20.03 -20.74
N GLU A 156 11.66 -20.58 -21.59
CA GLU A 156 12.70 -19.82 -22.30
C GLU A 156 12.13 -18.60 -23.06
N ASP A 157 10.84 -18.65 -23.44
CA ASP A 157 10.13 -17.52 -24.05
C ASP A 157 10.04 -16.28 -23.15
N VAL A 158 9.92 -16.46 -21.83
CA VAL A 158 9.90 -15.35 -20.87
C VAL A 158 11.27 -14.68 -20.82
N VAL A 159 12.34 -15.48 -20.85
CA VAL A 159 13.73 -14.99 -20.84
C VAL A 159 14.08 -14.26 -22.14
N ASN A 160 13.70 -14.82 -23.29
CA ASN A 160 13.93 -14.18 -24.59
C ASN A 160 13.14 -12.87 -24.74
N ARG A 161 11.89 -12.82 -24.26
CA ARG A 161 11.08 -11.59 -24.26
C ARG A 161 11.56 -10.54 -23.25
N LEU A 162 12.18 -10.97 -22.15
CA LEU A 162 12.89 -10.10 -21.20
C LEU A 162 14.04 -9.36 -21.90
N VAL A 163 14.83 -10.07 -22.70
CA VAL A 163 15.95 -9.50 -23.47
C VAL A 163 15.46 -8.52 -24.54
N ASP A 164 14.31 -8.79 -25.17
CA ASP A 164 13.74 -7.91 -26.19
C ASP A 164 13.03 -6.68 -25.59
N SER A 165 12.36 -6.81 -24.43
CA SER A 165 11.74 -5.70 -23.70
C SER A 165 12.78 -4.72 -23.14
N LEU A 166 14.00 -5.18 -22.83
CA LEU A 166 15.11 -4.31 -22.44
C LEU A 166 15.66 -3.48 -23.61
N LYS A 167 15.42 -3.90 -24.86
CA LYS A 167 15.80 -3.16 -26.08
C LYS A 167 14.69 -2.20 -26.54
N GLY A 168 13.43 -2.52 -26.27
CA GLY A 168 12.26 -1.68 -26.57
C GLY A 168 11.68 -1.04 -25.31
N GLY A 169 12.24 0.09 -24.88
CA GLY A 169 11.78 0.77 -23.67
C GLY A 169 10.34 1.28 -23.78
N GLY A 170 9.48 0.89 -22.82
CA GLY A 170 8.20 1.59 -22.61
C GLY A 170 7.05 0.82 -21.97
N ALA A 171 7.23 -0.43 -21.54
CA ALA A 171 6.21 -1.12 -20.75
C ALA A 171 6.86 -1.97 -19.65
N SER A 172 6.23 -1.97 -18.50
CA SER A 172 6.44 -2.95 -17.44
C SER A 172 6.36 -4.39 -17.97
N LEU A 173 7.41 -5.18 -17.76
CA LEU A 173 7.40 -6.62 -18.01
C LEU A 173 6.30 -7.36 -17.22
N ALA A 174 5.86 -6.82 -16.09
CA ALA A 174 4.80 -7.41 -15.27
C ALA A 174 3.39 -7.12 -15.84
N GLU A 175 3.13 -5.92 -16.37
CA GLU A 175 1.82 -5.55 -16.93
C GLU A 175 1.55 -6.22 -18.29
N VAL A 176 2.60 -6.46 -19.08
CA VAL A 176 2.48 -7.15 -20.38
C VAL A 176 2.29 -8.67 -20.20
N MET A 177 2.63 -9.22 -19.02
CA MET A 177 2.62 -10.66 -18.74
C MET A 177 1.51 -11.10 -17.79
N ALA A 178 0.78 -10.17 -17.17
CA ALA A 178 -0.31 -10.49 -16.25
C ALA A 178 -1.52 -11.09 -16.99
N THR A 179 -2.08 -12.18 -16.46
CA THR A 179 -3.33 -12.76 -16.97
C THR A 179 -4.51 -11.79 -16.73
N PRO A 180 -5.64 -11.92 -17.46
CA PRO A 180 -6.82 -11.12 -17.19
C PRO A 180 -7.31 -11.22 -15.73
N GLU A 181 -7.18 -12.40 -15.12
CA GLU A 181 -7.48 -12.65 -13.72
C GLU A 181 -6.54 -11.88 -12.77
N GLN A 182 -5.23 -11.96 -13.00
CA GLN A 182 -4.22 -11.20 -12.24
C GLN A 182 -4.46 -9.70 -12.33
N ARG A 183 -4.80 -9.22 -13.53
CA ARG A 183 -5.10 -7.81 -13.76
C ARG A 183 -6.32 -7.36 -12.97
N ALA A 184 -7.39 -8.16 -12.94
CA ALA A 184 -8.58 -7.83 -12.16
C ALA A 184 -8.28 -7.75 -10.65
N ILE A 185 -7.46 -8.65 -10.12
CA ILE A 185 -7.02 -8.61 -8.71
C ILE A 185 -6.18 -7.35 -8.44
N LEU A 186 -5.20 -7.06 -9.31
CA LEU A 186 -4.36 -5.87 -9.19
C LEU A 186 -5.17 -4.56 -9.26
N ASP A 187 -6.21 -4.51 -10.09
CA ASP A 187 -7.11 -3.36 -10.21
C ASP A 187 -7.96 -3.17 -8.95
N ARG A 188 -8.43 -4.24 -8.29
CA ARG A 188 -9.14 -4.17 -6.99
C ARG A 188 -8.22 -3.71 -5.86
N VAL A 189 -7.04 -4.33 -5.72
CA VAL A 189 -6.04 -3.92 -4.71
C VAL A 189 -5.64 -2.46 -4.92
N THR A 190 -5.44 -2.06 -6.17
CA THR A 190 -5.17 -0.67 -6.55
C THR A 190 -6.28 0.27 -6.11
N GLY A 191 -7.54 -0.07 -6.40
CA GLY A 191 -8.70 0.75 -6.04
C GLY A 191 -8.84 0.92 -4.54
N MET A 192 -8.73 -0.18 -3.79
CA MET A 192 -8.72 -0.19 -2.33
C MET A 192 -7.61 0.70 -1.76
N MET A 193 -6.36 0.51 -2.18
CA MET A 193 -5.24 1.30 -1.66
C MET A 193 -5.38 2.78 -2.02
N SER A 194 -5.86 3.10 -3.23
CA SER A 194 -6.09 4.49 -3.65
C SER A 194 -7.16 5.16 -2.80
N LEU A 195 -8.25 4.45 -2.48
CA LEU A 195 -9.28 4.92 -1.56
C LEU A 195 -8.70 5.19 -0.16
N LEU A 196 -7.98 4.22 0.42
CA LEU A 196 -7.49 4.32 1.79
C LEU A 196 -6.53 5.50 1.96
N GLU A 197 -5.59 5.65 1.03
CA GLU A 197 -4.64 6.77 0.97
C GLU A 197 -5.35 8.10 0.71
N GLY A 198 -6.29 8.14 -0.23
CA GLY A 198 -7.07 9.33 -0.55
C GLY A 198 -7.93 9.80 0.63
N HIS A 199 -8.55 8.86 1.34
CA HIS A 199 -9.30 9.13 2.55
C HIS A 199 -8.40 9.63 3.68
N ALA A 200 -7.20 9.06 3.85
CA ALA A 200 -6.24 9.54 4.83
C ALA A 200 -5.81 10.98 4.53
N ASP A 201 -5.52 11.31 3.28
CA ASP A 201 -5.22 12.69 2.85
C ASP A 201 -6.38 13.66 3.19
N VAL A 202 -7.64 13.27 2.97
CA VAL A 202 -8.83 14.08 3.31
C VAL A 202 -9.05 14.20 4.82
N VAL A 203 -8.81 13.14 5.60
CA VAL A 203 -8.84 13.20 7.07
C VAL A 203 -7.76 14.17 7.58
N MET A 204 -6.56 14.12 6.99
CA MET A 204 -5.47 15.03 7.30
C MET A 204 -5.75 16.47 6.87
N ASP A 205 -6.61 16.71 5.87
CA ASP A 205 -7.11 18.04 5.53
C ASP A 205 -7.93 18.66 6.69
N GLY A 206 -8.66 17.83 7.43
CA GLY A 206 -9.43 18.21 8.61
C GLY A 206 -8.60 18.49 9.88
N VAL A 207 -7.30 18.18 9.87
CA VAL A 207 -6.40 18.53 10.99
C VAL A 207 -6.08 20.01 10.94
N GLY A 208 -6.70 20.77 11.83
CA GLY A 208 -6.53 22.22 11.93
C GLY A 208 -5.33 22.67 12.76
N PRO A 209 -5.01 23.98 12.74
CA PRO A 209 -3.90 24.57 13.50
C PRO A 209 -4.08 24.46 15.03
N SER A 210 -5.29 24.16 15.51
CA SER A 210 -5.54 23.89 16.92
C SER A 210 -4.94 22.57 17.41
N VAL A 211 -4.64 21.63 16.49
CA VAL A 211 -4.01 20.34 16.79
C VAL A 211 -2.53 20.38 16.38
N ILE A 212 -2.25 20.89 15.18
CA ILE A 212 -0.89 21.01 14.64
C ILE A 212 -0.71 22.45 14.14
N PRO A 213 -0.13 23.36 14.95
CA PRO A 213 0.03 24.77 14.62
C PRO A 213 0.63 25.04 13.23
N SER A 214 1.64 24.27 12.82
CA SER A 214 2.33 24.44 11.54
C SER A 214 1.81 23.55 10.39
N VAL A 215 0.63 22.93 10.52
CA VAL A 215 0.09 21.95 9.54
C VAL A 215 0.07 22.46 8.09
N ALA A 216 -0.31 23.71 7.87
CA ALA A 216 -0.34 24.30 6.52
C ALA A 216 1.06 24.40 5.91
N LYS A 217 2.07 24.76 6.72
CA LYS A 217 3.48 24.81 6.30
C LYS A 217 3.99 23.42 5.97
N ILE A 218 3.71 22.43 6.84
CA ILE A 218 4.10 21.03 6.63
C ILE A 218 3.49 20.51 5.32
N ARG A 219 2.18 20.69 5.10
CA ARG A 219 1.47 20.25 3.89
C ARG A 219 2.06 20.88 2.62
N ALA A 220 2.30 22.19 2.63
CA ALA A 220 2.89 22.89 1.50
C ALA A 220 4.31 22.38 1.18
N ALA A 221 5.13 22.16 2.22
CA ALA A 221 6.49 21.65 2.07
C ALA A 221 6.50 20.20 1.55
N PHE A 222 5.62 19.35 2.08
CA PHE A 222 5.48 17.96 1.67
C PHE A 222 4.95 17.83 0.24
N ASN A 223 3.98 18.64 -0.16
CA ASN A 223 3.47 18.70 -1.53
C ASN A 223 4.56 19.11 -2.54
N ARG A 224 5.40 20.09 -2.20
CA ARG A 224 6.57 20.45 -3.03
C ARG A 224 7.57 19.31 -3.13
N ARG A 225 7.88 18.65 -2.01
CA ARG A 225 8.80 17.50 -1.99
C ARG A 225 8.27 16.36 -2.87
N ARG A 226 6.97 16.04 -2.80
CA ARG A 226 6.31 15.04 -3.66
C ARG A 226 6.49 15.34 -5.15
N GLN A 227 6.45 16.62 -5.55
CA GLN A 227 6.69 17.03 -6.95
C GLN A 227 8.17 16.87 -7.37
N GLY A 228 9.12 17.07 -6.45
CA GLY A 228 10.57 17.00 -6.72
C GLY A 228 11.18 15.59 -6.75
N VAL A 229 10.52 14.59 -6.18
CA VAL A 229 11.00 13.18 -6.14
C VAL A 229 10.98 12.49 -7.53
N GLY A 230 10.47 13.14 -8.57
CA GLY A 230 10.22 12.58 -9.90
C GLY A 230 11.45 12.11 -10.72
N SER A 231 12.69 12.42 -10.35
CA SER A 231 13.90 12.02 -11.10
C SER A 231 14.45 10.64 -10.69
N LEU A 232 14.40 10.27 -9.41
CA LEU A 232 14.77 8.94 -8.91
C LEU A 232 13.63 7.90 -9.06
N ASP A 233 12.39 8.39 -9.19
CA ASP A 233 11.18 7.60 -9.44
C ASP A 233 11.20 6.88 -10.81
N LYS A 234 11.94 7.43 -11.79
CA LYS A 234 12.07 6.83 -13.13
C LYS A 234 12.76 5.45 -13.15
N ILE A 235 13.67 5.19 -12.21
CA ILE A 235 14.41 3.92 -12.11
C ILE A 235 13.51 2.84 -11.47
N LEU A 236 12.73 3.22 -10.44
CA LEU A 236 11.73 2.37 -9.81
C LEU A 236 10.61 1.94 -10.77
N ARG A 237 10.08 2.89 -11.55
CA ARG A 237 9.03 2.65 -12.57
C ARG A 237 9.44 1.58 -13.58
N ARG A 238 10.73 1.52 -13.93
CA ARG A 238 11.29 0.54 -14.88
C ARG A 238 11.60 -0.82 -14.26
N LEU A 239 12.05 -0.87 -13.00
CA LEU A 239 12.49 -2.11 -12.36
C LEU A 239 11.34 -2.97 -11.83
N LEU A 240 10.26 -2.35 -11.34
CA LEU A 240 9.11 -3.09 -10.78
C LEU A 240 7.97 -3.24 -11.78
N GLY A 241 8.06 -2.58 -12.93
CA GLY A 241 6.97 -2.61 -13.87
C GLY A 241 5.68 -1.98 -13.31
N LEU A 242 5.82 -1.00 -12.44
CA LEU A 242 4.71 -0.28 -11.82
C LEU A 242 4.58 1.06 -12.54
N GLU A 243 4.16 1.03 -13.80
CA GLU A 243 3.85 2.22 -14.59
C GLU A 243 2.52 2.86 -14.14
N ALA A 244 2.36 3.15 -12.84
CA ALA A 244 1.16 3.87 -12.37
C ALA A 244 1.24 4.45 -10.94
N LYS A 245 2.30 4.18 -10.16
CA LYS A 245 2.22 4.32 -8.69
C LYS A 245 2.14 5.75 -8.12
N MET A 246 2.33 6.79 -8.94
CA MET A 246 2.26 8.20 -8.51
C MET A 246 1.08 9.00 -9.09
N ALA A 247 0.28 8.40 -9.98
CA ALA A 247 -1.01 8.96 -10.41
C ALA A 247 -2.09 8.66 -9.35
N GLN A 248 -2.12 7.42 -8.85
CA GLN A 248 -3.09 6.90 -7.88
C GLN A 248 -3.30 7.75 -6.61
N TYR A 249 -2.24 8.35 -6.04
CA TYR A 249 -2.39 9.20 -4.83
C TYR A 249 -3.20 10.48 -5.08
N ARG A 250 -3.08 11.08 -6.28
CA ARG A 250 -3.88 12.25 -6.65
C ARG A 250 -5.31 11.86 -6.97
N ASP A 251 -5.48 10.69 -7.57
CA ASP A 251 -6.78 10.21 -8.01
C ASP A 251 -7.66 9.79 -6.82
N GLY A 252 -7.08 9.12 -5.81
CA GLY A 252 -7.82 8.71 -4.60
C GLY A 252 -8.36 9.88 -3.76
N ALA A 253 -7.52 10.88 -3.47
CA ALA A 253 -7.99 12.05 -2.70
C ALA A 253 -8.98 12.91 -3.52
N ALA A 254 -8.84 12.96 -4.85
CA ALA A 254 -9.82 13.60 -5.72
C ALA A 254 -11.16 12.85 -5.72
N PHE A 255 -11.12 11.51 -5.79
CA PHE A 255 -12.29 10.65 -5.66
C PHE A 255 -13.04 10.91 -4.36
N VAL A 256 -12.34 10.83 -3.22
CA VAL A 256 -12.97 11.01 -1.90
C VAL A 256 -13.61 12.40 -1.78
N ARG A 257 -12.89 13.46 -2.20
CA ARG A 257 -13.45 14.82 -2.20
C ARG A 257 -14.68 14.93 -3.11
N ALA A 258 -14.60 14.41 -4.34
CA ALA A 258 -15.71 14.47 -5.29
C ALA A 258 -16.98 13.77 -4.78
N VAL A 259 -16.84 12.59 -4.14
CA VAL A 259 -17.98 11.88 -3.55
C VAL A 259 -18.53 12.65 -2.34
N ILE A 260 -17.67 13.14 -1.45
CA ILE A 260 -18.12 13.92 -0.27
C ILE A 260 -18.81 15.22 -0.70
N ASP A 261 -18.27 15.92 -1.70
CA ASP A 261 -18.83 17.18 -2.19
C ASP A 261 -20.21 16.99 -2.84
N LYS A 262 -20.44 15.86 -3.52
CA LYS A 262 -21.72 15.55 -4.20
C LYS A 262 -22.75 14.87 -3.30
N ALA A 263 -22.31 13.93 -2.47
CA ALA A 263 -23.17 12.98 -1.74
C ALA A 263 -23.14 13.19 -0.21
N GLY A 264 -22.14 13.93 0.29
CA GLY A 264 -21.91 14.14 1.72
C GLY A 264 -21.14 12.99 2.38
N MET A 265 -20.59 13.27 3.56
CA MET A 265 -19.80 12.30 4.33
C MET A 265 -20.60 11.06 4.74
N GLU A 266 -21.88 11.23 5.07
CA GLU A 266 -22.75 10.11 5.49
C GLU A 266 -22.88 9.06 4.38
N GLN A 267 -23.13 9.49 3.14
CA GLN A 267 -23.23 8.59 2.00
C GLN A 267 -21.86 8.04 1.58
N PHE A 268 -20.79 8.85 1.66
CA PHE A 268 -19.43 8.37 1.42
C PHE A 268 -19.04 7.20 2.33
N ASN A 269 -19.49 7.20 3.60
CA ASN A 269 -19.19 6.11 4.55
C ASN A 269 -19.71 4.74 4.10
N ALA A 270 -20.60 4.66 3.10
CA ALA A 270 -21.01 3.40 2.48
C ALA A 270 -19.81 2.59 1.94
N VAL A 271 -18.70 3.25 1.57
CA VAL A 271 -17.47 2.60 1.12
C VAL A 271 -16.87 1.63 2.15
N PHE A 272 -17.14 1.85 3.44
CA PHE A 272 -16.65 1.01 4.53
C PHE A 272 -17.65 -0.06 4.99
N ALA A 273 -18.86 -0.09 4.40
CA ALA A 273 -19.92 -1.01 4.83
C ALA A 273 -19.67 -2.47 4.39
N ALA A 274 -19.08 -2.68 3.20
CA ALA A 274 -18.78 -3.99 2.66
C ALA A 274 -17.64 -3.92 1.63
N ALA A 275 -16.93 -5.04 1.41
CA ALA A 275 -15.86 -5.14 0.41
C ALA A 275 -16.34 -4.81 -1.01
N ASP A 276 -17.57 -5.21 -1.35
CA ASP A 276 -18.19 -4.92 -2.65
C ASP A 276 -18.37 -3.42 -2.91
N ASN A 277 -18.36 -2.58 -1.87
CA ASN A 277 -18.47 -1.13 -2.00
C ASN A 277 -17.11 -0.46 -2.26
N LEU A 278 -16.00 -1.19 -2.26
CA LEU A 278 -14.72 -0.61 -2.63
C LEU A 278 -14.75 -0.16 -4.11
N PRO A 279 -14.15 1.00 -4.43
CA PRO A 279 -13.99 1.42 -5.81
C PRO A 279 -12.91 0.57 -6.48
N ASP A 280 -13.12 0.22 -7.75
CA ASP A 280 -12.03 -0.26 -8.60
C ASP A 280 -11.18 0.91 -9.14
N LYS A 281 -10.13 0.59 -9.89
CA LYS A 281 -9.25 1.58 -10.52
C LYS A 281 -10.00 2.56 -11.44
N ALA A 282 -11.01 2.10 -12.18
CA ALA A 282 -11.76 2.94 -13.11
C ALA A 282 -12.71 3.89 -12.37
N GLU A 283 -13.29 3.43 -11.27
CA GLU A 283 -14.17 4.22 -10.40
C GLU A 283 -13.42 5.27 -9.59
N ILE A 284 -12.17 5.00 -9.19
CA ILE A 284 -11.29 6.04 -8.64
C ILE A 284 -11.10 7.19 -9.64
N ALA A 285 -11.03 6.89 -10.94
CA ALA A 285 -10.90 7.90 -11.99
C ALA A 285 -12.25 8.58 -12.35
N ASP A 286 -13.37 7.92 -12.08
CA ASP A 286 -14.73 8.41 -12.36
C ASP A 286 -15.66 8.16 -11.16
N PRO A 287 -15.69 9.09 -10.19
CA PRO A 287 -16.45 8.92 -8.95
C PRO A 287 -17.96 8.75 -9.15
N ASP A 288 -18.51 9.23 -10.27
CA ASP A 288 -19.95 9.12 -10.57
C ASP A 288 -20.37 7.68 -10.84
N ARG A 289 -19.46 6.86 -11.38
CA ARG A 289 -19.70 5.41 -11.58
C ARG A 289 -19.83 4.68 -10.25
N TRP A 290 -18.96 5.00 -9.30
CA TRP A 290 -19.03 4.44 -7.96
C TRP A 290 -20.33 4.83 -7.25
N MET A 291 -20.68 6.12 -7.28
CA MET A 291 -21.91 6.61 -6.64
C MET A 291 -23.15 5.95 -7.26
N SER A 292 -23.22 5.83 -8.58
CA SER A 292 -24.34 5.15 -9.25
C SER A 292 -24.44 3.67 -8.86
N ARG A 293 -23.31 2.98 -8.68
CA ARG A 293 -23.28 1.56 -8.30
C ARG A 293 -23.64 1.33 -6.83
N VAL A 294 -23.16 2.18 -5.93
CA VAL A 294 -23.22 1.95 -4.48
C VAL A 294 -24.38 2.70 -3.82
N LEU A 295 -24.72 3.90 -4.31
CA LEU A 295 -25.72 4.78 -3.69
C LEU A 295 -27.08 4.73 -4.41
N GLY A 296 -27.11 4.34 -5.69
CA GLY A 296 -28.32 4.29 -6.52
C GLY A 296 -28.54 5.57 -7.31
#